data_AF-A0A171DQN4-F1
#
_entry.id   AF-A0A171DQN4-F1
#
_cell.length_a   1.000
_cell.length_b   1.000
_cell.length_c   1.000
_cell.angle_alpha   90.00
_cell.angle_beta   90.00
_cell.angle_gamma   90.00
#
_symmetry.space_group_name_H-M   'P 1'
#
loop_
_entity.id
_entity.type
_entity.pdbx_description
1 polymer ?
#
loop_
_entity_poly.entity_id
_entity_poly.type
_entity_poly.pdbx_seq_one_letter_code
_entity_poly.pdbx_strand_id
1 'polypeptide(L)'
;MLAALTAAMLAGTVGAASGNAGGALLQTSPPGDVWAGGRKLGPPPDGPWPRGAEFSISLCAADGRYGTCRRRVITDEQRRALQARLEAMPEVAQVAFESRAQAWANLQERHADDKEMLEMAGTLVSDSFKGRLHRRVDARPFEAAMKKVPGVSLVVMSGGRFWEGKADIAVTLCGKQQPDDGPCAKRGPATRQETAALEGRLSALRQVQQVYVEDAAHARRALEHMWIGGKFRPSVFPADHRGYYIRLTDPGDARTVIAVIEEMPGVEDAYTVGAG
;
A
#
# COMPACT_ATOMS: atom_id res chain seq x y z
N MET A 1 64.59 -23.85 -67.20
CA MET A 1 64.28 -22.45 -67.59
C MET A 1 63.24 -21.91 -66.63
N LEU A 2 63.55 -20.77 -65.99
CA LEU A 2 62.74 -19.88 -65.14
C LEU A 2 62.09 -20.51 -63.87
N ALA A 3 62.61 -20.23 -62.67
CA ALA A 3 62.45 -19.02 -61.82
C ALA A 3 61.12 -19.06 -61.03
N ALA A 4 61.16 -19.38 -59.72
CA ALA A 4 61.15 -18.44 -58.57
C ALA A 4 59.69 -18.11 -58.15
N LEU A 5 59.24 -17.92 -56.91
CA LEU A 5 59.82 -17.67 -55.58
C LEU A 5 58.89 -18.27 -54.49
N THR A 6 59.53 -18.75 -53.43
CA THR A 6 59.22 -18.64 -51.98
C THR A 6 57.90 -18.04 -51.45
N ALA A 7 57.24 -18.81 -50.57
CA ALA A 7 56.88 -18.50 -49.15
C ALA A 7 56.13 -19.74 -48.58
N ALA A 8 56.65 -20.55 -47.64
CA ALA A 8 56.89 -20.29 -46.21
C ALA A 8 55.62 -19.68 -45.55
N MET A 9 54.94 -20.25 -44.55
CA MET A 9 55.29 -21.21 -43.52
C MET A 9 54.03 -21.81 -42.86
N LEU A 10 54.25 -23.03 -42.33
CA LEU A 10 53.77 -23.59 -41.05
C LEU A 10 52.33 -24.08 -40.90
N ALA A 11 52.29 -25.41 -40.88
CA ALA A 11 51.35 -26.32 -40.26
C ALA A 11 50.89 -25.95 -38.84
N GLY A 12 49.66 -26.39 -38.52
CA GLY A 12 49.14 -26.48 -37.17
C GLY A 12 47.69 -26.97 -37.17
N THR A 13 47.51 -28.29 -37.20
CA THR A 13 46.23 -28.99 -37.23
C THR A 13 45.44 -28.92 -35.93
N VAL A 14 44.13 -28.69 -36.09
CA VAL A 14 42.95 -29.25 -35.38
C VAL A 14 42.87 -29.11 -33.85
N GLY A 15 41.85 -28.38 -33.42
CA GLY A 15 41.21 -28.52 -32.11
C GLY A 15 39.78 -27.98 -32.17
N ALA A 16 38.79 -28.87 -32.33
CA ALA A 16 37.40 -28.53 -32.08
C ALA A 16 37.20 -28.33 -30.57
N ALA A 17 36.74 -27.16 -30.17
CA ALA A 17 36.28 -26.89 -28.82
C ALA A 17 35.03 -26.01 -28.87
N SER A 18 33.90 -26.64 -28.57
CA SER A 18 32.66 -26.05 -28.08
C SER A 18 32.93 -25.28 -26.78
N GLY A 19 32.32 -24.09 -26.60
CA GLY A 19 32.43 -23.37 -25.33
C GLY A 19 31.79 -21.98 -25.29
N ASN A 20 30.56 -21.95 -24.76
CA ASN A 20 29.90 -20.90 -23.97
C ASN A 20 30.07 -19.41 -24.33
N ALA A 21 28.96 -18.84 -24.81
CA ALA A 21 28.51 -17.51 -24.43
C ALA A 21 28.26 -17.46 -22.92
N GLY A 22 28.92 -16.54 -22.21
CA GLY A 22 28.65 -16.28 -20.80
C GLY A 22 29.65 -15.32 -20.20
N GLY A 23 29.21 -14.10 -19.90
CA GLY A 23 30.05 -13.17 -19.13
C GLY A 23 29.83 -11.67 -19.38
N ALA A 24 28.61 -11.22 -19.73
CA ALA A 24 28.28 -9.81 -19.52
C ALA A 24 28.06 -9.62 -18.00
N LEU A 25 29.08 -9.12 -17.33
CA LEU A 25 29.03 -8.73 -15.93
C LEU A 25 27.89 -7.74 -15.71
N LEU A 26 26.89 -8.16 -14.93
CA LEU A 26 25.83 -7.34 -14.37
C LEU A 26 26.45 -6.22 -13.53
N GLN A 27 26.58 -5.03 -14.11
CA GLN A 27 26.89 -3.83 -13.35
C GLN A 27 25.68 -3.47 -12.48
N THR A 28 25.87 -3.51 -11.17
CA THR A 28 24.94 -2.94 -10.21
C THR A 28 25.06 -1.42 -10.27
N SER A 29 24.04 -0.73 -10.78
CA SER A 29 23.95 0.73 -10.60
C SER A 29 23.81 1.08 -9.12
N PRO A 30 24.65 1.99 -8.57
CA PRO A 30 24.54 2.45 -7.20
C PRO A 30 23.26 3.27 -6.96
N PRO A 31 22.78 3.36 -5.71
CA PRO A 31 21.75 4.31 -5.33
C PRO A 31 22.28 5.75 -5.51
N GLY A 32 21.90 6.40 -6.61
CA GLY A 32 22.41 7.72 -6.94
C GLY A 32 22.33 8.09 -8.42
N ASP A 33 22.27 7.10 -9.31
CA ASP A 33 22.27 7.35 -10.75
C ASP A 33 21.01 8.08 -11.21
N VAL A 34 21.20 8.99 -12.17
CA VAL A 34 20.14 9.77 -12.82
C VAL A 34 19.45 8.87 -13.84
N TRP A 35 18.12 8.79 -13.76
CA TRP A 35 17.33 7.85 -14.56
C TRP A 35 17.14 8.31 -16.00
N ALA A 36 16.78 7.38 -16.89
CA ALA A 36 16.29 7.70 -18.23
C ALA A 36 15.09 8.67 -18.12
N GLY A 37 15.30 9.95 -18.40
CA GLY A 37 14.30 11.02 -18.21
C GLY A 37 14.68 12.10 -17.18
N GLY A 38 15.82 11.99 -16.50
CA GLY A 38 16.40 13.06 -15.68
C GLY A 38 15.78 13.24 -14.28
N ARG A 39 14.80 12.41 -13.88
CA ARG A 39 14.19 12.44 -12.54
C ARG A 39 14.82 11.37 -11.65
N LYS A 40 15.13 11.71 -10.39
CA LYS A 40 15.74 10.78 -9.42
C LYS A 40 14.68 10.19 -8.50
N LEU A 41 14.72 8.88 -8.27
CA LEU A 41 13.97 8.29 -7.16
C LEU A 41 14.35 8.92 -5.83
N GLY A 42 13.36 9.18 -5.02
CA GLY A 42 13.54 9.64 -3.65
C GLY A 42 13.49 8.47 -2.66
N PRO A 43 14.23 8.54 -1.54
CA PRO A 43 13.84 7.78 -0.36
C PRO A 43 12.50 8.32 0.17
N PRO A 44 11.80 7.61 1.06
CA PRO A 44 10.65 8.15 1.76
C PRO A 44 11.01 9.46 2.48
N PRO A 45 10.10 10.44 2.53
CA PRO A 45 10.35 11.69 3.24
C PRO A 45 10.52 11.45 4.75
N ASP A 46 11.36 12.21 5.44
CA ASP A 46 11.63 11.98 6.86
C ASP A 46 10.45 12.33 7.80
N GLY A 47 9.47 13.13 7.33
CA GLY A 47 8.30 13.54 8.11
C GLY A 47 7.35 14.54 7.42
N PRO A 48 6.38 15.11 8.16
CA PRO A 48 6.02 14.74 9.52
C PRO A 48 5.27 13.40 9.57
N TRP A 49 5.52 12.63 10.64
CA TRP A 49 4.74 11.46 10.98
C TRP A 49 3.39 11.89 11.57
N PRO A 50 2.29 11.17 11.28
CA PRO A 50 1.00 11.47 11.89
C PRO A 50 1.10 11.49 13.42
N ARG A 51 0.41 12.42 14.08
CA ARG A 51 0.44 12.54 15.54
C ARG A 51 -0.80 11.97 16.22
N GLY A 52 -1.90 11.93 15.49
CA GLY A 52 -3.20 11.48 15.97
C GLY A 52 -3.45 9.99 15.77
N ALA A 53 -4.67 9.60 16.10
CA ALA A 53 -5.25 8.30 15.79
C ALA A 53 -6.59 8.51 15.10
N GLU A 54 -7.01 7.57 14.28
CA GLU A 54 -8.36 7.50 13.74
C GLU A 54 -9.16 6.46 14.54
N PHE A 55 -10.46 6.68 14.64
CA PHE A 55 -11.37 5.72 15.25
C PHE A 55 -12.59 5.47 14.38
N SER A 56 -13.11 4.25 14.47
CA SER A 56 -14.44 3.88 14.02
C SER A 56 -15.18 3.18 15.15
N ILE A 57 -16.32 3.73 15.54
CA ILE A 57 -17.20 3.19 16.59
C ILE A 57 -18.46 2.68 15.89
N SER A 58 -18.52 1.38 15.67
CA SER A 58 -19.72 0.72 15.14
C SER A 58 -20.80 0.66 16.20
N LEU A 59 -22.04 0.89 15.80
CA LEU A 59 -23.20 0.90 16.69
C LEU A 59 -23.90 -0.46 16.70
N CYS A 60 -24.68 -0.69 17.75
CA CYS A 60 -25.49 -1.88 17.88
C CYS A 60 -26.69 -1.83 16.92
N ALA A 61 -26.83 -2.87 16.09
CA ALA A 61 -27.93 -3.06 15.15
C ALA A 61 -28.64 -4.40 15.41
N ALA A 62 -29.86 -4.56 14.89
CA ALA A 62 -30.69 -5.74 15.13
C ALA A 62 -30.07 -7.02 14.54
N ASP A 63 -29.39 -6.87 13.42
CA ASP A 63 -28.61 -7.89 12.70
C ASP A 63 -27.14 -7.93 13.14
N GLY A 64 -26.76 -7.13 14.15
CA GLY A 64 -25.38 -6.98 14.60
C GLY A 64 -24.77 -8.29 15.11
N ARG A 65 -23.64 -8.70 14.52
CA ARG A 65 -22.92 -9.94 14.84
C ARG A 65 -22.06 -9.86 16.11
N TYR A 66 -21.86 -8.66 16.65
CA TYR A 66 -21.01 -8.46 17.83
C TYR A 66 -21.79 -8.79 19.13
N GLY A 67 -21.28 -9.75 19.89
CA GLY A 67 -21.95 -10.28 21.10
C GLY A 67 -22.20 -9.25 22.22
N THR A 68 -21.54 -8.10 22.16
CA THR A 68 -21.70 -6.96 23.09
C THR A 68 -23.11 -6.39 23.09
N CYS A 69 -23.82 -6.45 21.97
CA CYS A 69 -25.12 -5.81 21.81
C CYS A 69 -26.30 -6.62 22.35
N ARG A 70 -26.14 -7.94 22.59
CA ARG A 70 -27.24 -8.84 23.02
C ARG A 70 -28.54 -8.64 22.21
N ARG A 71 -28.42 -8.45 20.88
CA ARG A 71 -29.52 -8.13 19.93
C ARG A 71 -30.29 -6.82 20.21
N ARG A 72 -29.73 -5.92 21.01
CA ARG A 72 -30.28 -4.56 21.21
C ARG A 72 -29.85 -3.67 20.05
N VAL A 73 -30.72 -2.76 19.68
CA VAL A 73 -30.45 -1.68 18.71
C VAL A 73 -30.16 -0.41 19.50
N ILE A 74 -29.20 0.40 19.06
CA ILE A 74 -29.01 1.73 19.64
C ILE A 74 -30.26 2.58 19.39
N THR A 75 -30.74 3.31 20.39
CA THR A 75 -31.84 4.25 20.19
C THR A 75 -31.33 5.57 19.60
N ASP A 76 -32.21 6.34 18.94
CA ASP A 76 -31.86 7.67 18.45
C ASP A 76 -31.36 8.62 19.55
N GLU A 77 -31.94 8.48 20.76
CA GLU A 77 -31.50 9.23 21.93
C GLU A 77 -30.08 8.84 22.36
N GLN A 78 -29.78 7.54 22.42
CA GLN A 78 -28.45 7.03 22.72
C GLN A 78 -27.43 7.47 21.67
N ARG A 79 -27.80 7.45 20.37
CA ARG A 79 -26.94 7.93 19.28
C ARG A 79 -26.60 9.41 19.46
N ARG A 80 -27.61 10.27 19.69
CA ARG A 80 -27.39 11.70 19.92
C ARG A 80 -26.56 11.97 21.16
N ALA A 81 -26.81 11.25 22.25
CA ALA A 81 -26.03 11.37 23.48
C ALA A 81 -24.55 10.97 23.27
N LEU A 82 -24.31 9.89 22.50
CA LEU A 82 -22.95 9.47 22.14
C LEU A 82 -22.26 10.52 21.26
N GLN A 83 -22.96 11.08 20.26
CA GLN A 83 -22.41 12.15 19.42
C GLN A 83 -21.99 13.36 20.26
N ALA A 84 -22.91 13.90 21.08
CA ALA A 84 -22.63 15.05 21.93
C ALA A 84 -21.48 14.78 22.91
N ARG A 85 -21.39 13.54 23.43
CA ARG A 85 -20.27 13.12 24.27
C ARG A 85 -18.94 13.12 23.51
N LEU A 86 -18.90 12.61 22.28
CA LEU A 86 -17.69 12.59 21.45
C LEU A 86 -17.25 14.02 21.08
N GLU A 87 -18.19 14.89 20.74
CA GLU A 87 -17.93 16.30 20.42
C GLU A 87 -17.41 17.10 21.63
N ALA A 88 -17.81 16.71 22.84
CA ALA A 88 -17.37 17.36 24.08
C ALA A 88 -16.01 16.85 24.60
N MET A 89 -15.44 15.79 24.01
CA MET A 89 -14.16 15.21 24.47
C MET A 89 -12.97 16.04 23.96
N PRO A 90 -12.11 16.57 24.84
CA PRO A 90 -10.96 17.37 24.43
C PRO A 90 -9.91 16.59 23.63
N GLU A 91 -9.86 15.26 23.75
CA GLU A 91 -8.99 14.40 22.96
C GLU A 91 -9.49 14.16 21.53
N VAL A 92 -10.78 14.39 21.26
CA VAL A 92 -11.41 14.18 19.95
C VAL A 92 -11.22 15.44 19.10
N ALA A 93 -10.50 15.30 18.00
CA ALA A 93 -10.26 16.37 17.04
C ALA A 93 -11.44 16.55 16.09
N GLN A 94 -12.03 15.45 15.66
CA GLN A 94 -13.10 15.40 14.66
C GLN A 94 -13.96 14.18 14.91
N VAL A 95 -15.26 14.31 14.70
CA VAL A 95 -16.21 13.19 14.70
C VAL A 95 -17.30 13.47 13.69
N ALA A 96 -17.70 12.44 12.96
CA ALA A 96 -18.82 12.45 12.03
C ALA A 96 -19.63 11.16 12.18
N PHE A 97 -20.95 11.29 12.12
CA PHE A 97 -21.83 10.15 11.99
C PHE A 97 -21.85 9.67 10.54
N GLU A 98 -21.70 8.37 10.34
CA GLU A 98 -21.89 7.70 9.06
C GLU A 98 -23.00 6.66 9.22
N SER A 99 -24.10 6.86 8.51
CA SER A 99 -25.17 5.85 8.45
C SER A 99 -24.72 4.62 7.69
N ARG A 100 -25.35 3.47 7.96
CA ARG A 100 -25.13 2.23 7.22
C ARG A 100 -25.30 2.42 5.72
N ALA A 101 -26.28 3.22 5.30
CA ALA A 101 -26.51 3.51 3.88
C ALA A 101 -25.33 4.27 3.26
N GLN A 102 -24.80 5.29 3.94
CA GLN A 102 -23.61 6.02 3.50
C GLN A 102 -22.37 5.12 3.49
N ALA A 103 -22.16 4.34 4.55
CA ALA A 103 -21.05 3.41 4.65
C ALA A 103 -21.09 2.35 3.54
N TRP A 104 -22.28 1.86 3.18
CA TRP A 104 -22.48 0.93 2.07
C TRP A 104 -22.20 1.59 0.71
N ALA A 105 -22.71 2.81 0.47
CA ALA A 105 -22.43 3.54 -0.75
C ALA A 105 -20.93 3.80 -0.93
N ASN A 106 -20.24 4.24 0.13
CA ASN A 106 -18.79 4.45 0.16
C ASN A 106 -18.01 3.15 -0.10
N LEU A 107 -18.52 2.00 0.36
CA LEU A 107 -17.92 0.72 0.09
C LEU A 107 -18.12 0.30 -1.38
N GLN A 108 -19.32 0.46 -1.92
CA GLN A 108 -19.64 0.19 -3.33
C GLN A 108 -18.79 1.03 -4.28
N GLU A 109 -18.59 2.31 -3.97
CA GLU A 109 -17.76 3.19 -4.78
C GLU A 109 -16.29 2.73 -4.83
N ARG A 110 -15.77 2.22 -3.71
CA ARG A 110 -14.36 1.82 -3.58
C ARG A 110 -14.06 0.42 -4.09
N HIS A 111 -15.05 -0.46 -4.05
CA HIS A 111 -14.94 -1.85 -4.45
C HIS A 111 -15.90 -2.17 -5.60
N ALA A 112 -16.13 -1.20 -6.50
CA ALA A 112 -17.09 -1.34 -7.60
C ALA A 112 -16.80 -2.57 -8.48
N ASP A 113 -15.52 -2.91 -8.61
CA ASP A 113 -15.02 -4.02 -9.42
C ASP A 113 -14.79 -5.32 -8.62
N ASP A 114 -14.95 -5.29 -7.29
CA ASP A 114 -14.71 -6.42 -6.37
C ASP A 114 -16.03 -6.90 -5.75
N LYS A 115 -16.77 -7.69 -6.54
CA LYS A 115 -18.09 -8.22 -6.15
C LYS A 115 -18.01 -9.14 -4.93
N GLU A 116 -16.95 -9.92 -4.80
CA GLU A 116 -16.77 -10.84 -3.67
C GLU A 116 -16.61 -10.06 -2.36
N MET A 117 -15.79 -9.01 -2.36
CA MET A 117 -15.66 -8.11 -1.21
C MET A 117 -16.98 -7.42 -0.87
N LEU A 118 -17.74 -6.96 -1.87
CA LEU A 118 -19.06 -6.36 -1.63
C LEU A 118 -20.05 -7.35 -1.00
N GLU A 119 -20.11 -8.59 -1.48
CA GLU A 119 -20.97 -9.63 -0.92
C GLU A 119 -20.59 -9.95 0.54
N MET A 120 -19.30 -10.09 0.84
CA MET A 120 -18.82 -10.33 2.20
C MET A 120 -19.13 -9.17 3.14
N ALA A 121 -18.83 -7.95 2.70
CA ALA A 121 -18.86 -6.77 3.55
C ALA A 121 -20.27 -6.21 3.77
N GLY A 122 -21.24 -6.47 2.90
CA GLY A 122 -22.61 -5.95 3.03
C GLY A 122 -23.31 -6.34 4.33
N THR A 123 -22.91 -7.44 4.94
CA THR A 123 -23.41 -7.90 6.25
C THR A 123 -22.65 -7.31 7.46
N LEU A 124 -21.53 -6.64 7.21
CA LEU A 124 -20.64 -6.08 8.23
C LEU A 124 -20.81 -4.57 8.39
N VAL A 125 -21.42 -3.90 7.41
CA VAL A 125 -21.67 -2.45 7.47
C VAL A 125 -22.72 -2.13 8.55
N SER A 126 -22.41 -1.17 9.41
CA SER A 126 -23.31 -0.67 10.45
C SER A 126 -23.24 0.84 10.51
N ASP A 127 -24.25 1.46 11.13
CA ASP A 127 -24.13 2.86 11.56
C ASP A 127 -22.88 3.01 12.43
N SER A 128 -22.12 4.07 12.22
CA SER A 128 -20.88 4.29 12.94
C SER A 128 -20.59 5.76 13.19
N PHE A 129 -19.77 6.03 14.21
CA PHE A 129 -19.06 7.30 14.33
C PHE A 129 -17.62 7.11 13.87
N LYS A 130 -17.20 7.90 12.90
CA LYS A 130 -15.82 7.98 12.43
C LYS A 130 -15.19 9.28 12.91
N GLY A 131 -13.91 9.24 13.26
CA GLY A 131 -13.26 10.44 13.75
C GLY A 131 -11.77 10.31 13.97
N ARG A 132 -11.20 11.38 14.52
CA ARG A 132 -9.76 11.49 14.80
C ARG A 132 -9.55 11.95 16.24
N LEU A 133 -8.52 11.39 16.88
CA LEU A 133 -7.95 11.89 18.13
C LEU A 133 -6.79 12.81 17.83
N HIS A 134 -6.61 13.86 18.63
CA HIS A 134 -5.47 14.78 18.51
C HIS A 134 -4.12 14.07 18.71
N ARG A 135 -4.07 13.10 19.63
CA ARG A 135 -2.82 12.42 20.00
C ARG A 135 -3.02 10.91 20.01
N ARG A 136 -2.04 10.20 19.45
CA ARG A 136 -2.01 8.73 19.41
C ARG A 136 -2.00 8.08 20.79
N VAL A 137 -1.42 8.74 21.80
CA VAL A 137 -1.35 8.22 23.18
C VAL A 137 -2.74 8.07 23.82
N ASP A 138 -3.71 8.86 23.37
CA ASP A 138 -5.08 8.85 23.90
C ASP A 138 -5.91 7.66 23.36
N ALA A 139 -5.42 6.97 22.32
CA ALA A 139 -6.17 5.93 21.63
C ALA A 139 -6.60 4.76 22.52
N ARG A 140 -5.70 4.22 23.36
CA ARG A 140 -6.01 3.07 24.23
C ARG A 140 -7.01 3.42 25.34
N PRO A 141 -6.82 4.52 26.11
CA PRO A 141 -7.84 4.97 27.07
C PRO A 141 -9.20 5.25 26.41
N PHE A 142 -9.19 5.92 25.24
CA PHE A 142 -10.41 6.22 24.49
C PHE A 142 -11.14 4.93 24.08
N GLU A 143 -10.44 3.97 23.47
CA GLU A 143 -11.00 2.68 23.08
C GLU A 143 -11.61 1.93 24.27
N ALA A 144 -10.89 1.86 25.39
CA ALA A 144 -11.36 1.21 26.60
C ALA A 144 -12.60 1.88 27.20
N ALA A 145 -12.72 3.20 27.08
CA ALA A 145 -13.90 3.95 27.50
C ALA A 145 -15.09 3.71 26.57
N MET A 146 -14.88 3.78 25.26
CA MET A 146 -15.95 3.65 24.26
C MET A 146 -16.54 2.24 24.21
N LYS A 147 -15.73 1.19 24.41
CA LYS A 147 -16.19 -0.20 24.53
C LYS A 147 -17.21 -0.45 25.65
N LYS A 148 -17.29 0.45 26.65
CA LYS A 148 -18.22 0.34 27.78
C LYS A 148 -19.50 1.14 27.57
N VAL A 149 -19.60 1.90 26.48
CA VAL A 149 -20.75 2.77 26.23
C VAL A 149 -21.93 1.92 25.72
N PRO A 150 -23.13 2.04 26.33
CA PRO A 150 -24.32 1.38 25.81
C PRO A 150 -24.60 1.76 24.36
N GLY A 151 -24.89 0.76 23.51
CA GLY A 151 -25.15 0.97 22.09
C GLY A 151 -23.91 0.93 21.19
N VAL A 152 -22.71 0.78 21.75
CA VAL A 152 -21.47 0.55 20.99
C VAL A 152 -21.25 -0.96 20.80
N SER A 153 -21.01 -1.37 19.56
CA SER A 153 -20.79 -2.78 19.19
C SER A 153 -19.31 -3.13 19.08
N LEU A 154 -18.56 -2.33 18.31
CA LEU A 154 -17.13 -2.48 18.06
C LEU A 154 -16.47 -1.11 18.07
N VAL A 155 -15.24 -1.05 18.59
CA VAL A 155 -14.37 0.12 18.48
C VAL A 155 -13.09 -0.34 17.80
N VAL A 156 -12.77 0.28 16.67
CA VAL A 156 -11.53 0.08 15.93
C VAL A 156 -10.70 1.35 16.04
N MET A 157 -9.43 1.20 16.39
CA MET A 157 -8.46 2.29 16.44
C MET A 157 -7.36 2.02 15.41
N SER A 158 -7.01 3.04 14.65
CA SER A 158 -5.83 3.06 13.77
C SER A 158 -5.00 4.30 14.06
N GLY A 159 -3.69 4.23 13.86
CA GLY A 159 -2.85 5.41 13.80
C GLY A 159 -3.00 6.09 12.46
N GLY A 160 -2.46 7.30 12.32
CA GLY A 160 -2.50 7.97 11.03
C GLY A 160 -1.68 7.23 9.97
N ARG A 161 -2.08 7.38 8.71
CA ARG A 161 -1.39 6.76 7.58
C ARG A 161 -0.23 7.65 7.15
N PHE A 162 0.99 7.13 7.17
CA PHE A 162 2.18 7.95 6.93
C PHE A 162 2.15 8.62 5.54
N TRP A 163 1.75 7.88 4.52
CA TRP A 163 1.76 8.33 3.12
C TRP A 163 0.60 9.27 2.75
N GLU A 164 -0.40 9.41 3.61
CA GLU A 164 -1.52 10.32 3.39
C GLU A 164 -1.02 11.75 3.21
N GLY A 165 -1.40 12.37 2.08
CA GLY A 165 -0.96 13.70 1.67
C GLY A 165 0.50 13.81 1.20
N LYS A 166 1.26 12.71 1.16
CA LYS A 166 2.67 12.67 0.70
C LYS A 166 2.83 11.98 -0.66
N ALA A 167 1.97 11.02 -0.93
CA ALA A 167 1.86 10.33 -2.20
C ALA A 167 0.38 10.15 -2.54
N ASP A 168 0.10 9.97 -3.82
CA ASP A 168 -1.26 9.83 -4.35
C ASP A 168 -1.52 8.39 -4.79
N ILE A 169 -0.47 7.64 -5.18
CA ILE A 169 -0.55 6.22 -5.56
C ILE A 169 0.49 5.42 -4.75
N ALA A 170 0.11 4.22 -4.32
CA ALA A 170 1.03 3.18 -3.85
C ALA A 170 1.04 2.02 -4.86
N VAL A 171 2.21 1.41 -5.06
CA VAL A 171 2.40 0.25 -5.92
C VAL A 171 3.10 -0.83 -5.11
N THR A 172 2.52 -2.02 -5.08
CA THR A 172 3.14 -3.22 -4.53
C THR A 172 3.65 -4.09 -5.66
N LEU A 173 4.81 -4.71 -5.43
CA LEU A 173 5.41 -5.64 -6.37
C LEU A 173 5.15 -7.08 -5.92
N CYS A 174 5.11 -8.00 -6.88
CA CYS A 174 5.06 -9.42 -6.59
C CYS A 174 6.14 -9.82 -5.58
N GLY A 175 5.71 -10.46 -4.49
CA GLY A 175 6.56 -10.93 -3.41
C GLY A 175 7.04 -12.37 -3.60
N LYS A 176 7.61 -12.94 -2.53
CA LYS A 176 7.97 -14.37 -2.47
C LYS A 176 6.76 -15.28 -2.35
N GLN A 177 5.64 -14.73 -1.89
CA GLN A 177 4.37 -15.42 -1.83
C GLN A 177 3.89 -15.63 -3.27
N GLN A 178 3.50 -16.86 -3.58
CA GLN A 178 2.97 -17.22 -4.89
C GLN A 178 1.49 -17.50 -4.69
N PRO A 179 0.62 -16.49 -4.78
CA PRO A 179 -0.81 -16.73 -4.70
C PRO A 179 -1.23 -17.69 -5.81
N ASP A 180 -2.38 -18.34 -5.62
CA ASP A 180 -2.94 -19.24 -6.64
C ASP A 180 -3.57 -18.46 -7.81
N ASP A 181 -3.94 -17.20 -7.56
CA ASP A 181 -4.62 -16.27 -8.46
C ASP A 181 -4.00 -14.85 -8.44
N GLY A 182 -4.52 -13.97 -9.30
CA GLY A 182 -4.05 -12.59 -9.45
C GLY A 182 -2.79 -12.40 -10.30
N PRO A 183 -2.29 -11.15 -10.42
CA PRO A 183 -1.15 -10.79 -11.29
C PRO A 183 0.16 -11.55 -10.96
N CYS A 184 0.28 -12.01 -9.71
CA CYS A 184 1.45 -12.74 -9.20
C CYS A 184 1.25 -14.26 -9.14
N ALA A 185 0.16 -14.79 -9.70
CA ALA A 185 -0.20 -16.21 -9.61
C ALA A 185 0.95 -17.14 -10.05
N LYS A 186 1.43 -17.99 -9.12
CA LYS A 186 2.52 -18.96 -9.37
C LYS A 186 3.83 -18.32 -9.83
N ARG A 187 4.07 -17.05 -9.50
CA ARG A 187 5.29 -16.31 -9.85
C ARG A 187 6.13 -16.04 -8.61
N GLY A 188 7.44 -15.92 -8.80
CA GLY A 188 8.35 -15.45 -7.77
C GLY A 188 8.33 -13.92 -7.63
N PRO A 189 9.24 -13.35 -6.83
CA PRO A 189 9.33 -11.92 -6.64
C PRO A 189 9.63 -11.19 -7.97
N ALA A 190 9.17 -9.95 -8.09
CA ALA A 190 9.45 -9.11 -9.24
C ALA A 190 10.96 -9.04 -9.53
N THR A 191 11.32 -9.23 -10.80
CA THR A 191 12.71 -9.25 -11.24
C THR A 191 13.28 -7.82 -11.31
N ARG A 192 14.61 -7.72 -11.38
CA ARG A 192 15.29 -6.43 -11.61
C ARG A 192 14.87 -5.77 -12.92
N GLN A 193 14.64 -6.56 -13.97
CA GLN A 193 14.21 -6.04 -15.26
C GLN A 193 12.78 -5.50 -15.22
N GLU A 194 11.87 -6.21 -14.57
CA GLU A 194 10.48 -5.77 -14.35
C GLU A 194 10.43 -4.48 -13.52
N THR A 195 11.23 -4.45 -12.45
CA THR A 195 11.40 -3.26 -11.63
C THR A 195 11.90 -2.09 -12.48
N ALA A 196 13.01 -2.25 -13.22
CA ALA A 196 13.56 -1.22 -14.09
C ALA A 196 12.57 -0.75 -15.18
N ALA A 197 11.68 -1.65 -15.66
CA ALA A 197 10.65 -1.31 -16.63
C ALA A 197 9.55 -0.43 -16.00
N LEU A 198 9.05 -0.78 -14.81
CA LEU A 198 8.10 0.04 -14.05
C LEU A 198 8.68 1.43 -13.78
N GLU A 199 9.90 1.44 -13.28
CA GLU A 199 10.70 2.61 -12.98
C GLU A 199 10.87 3.53 -14.20
N GLY A 200 11.27 2.97 -15.35
CA GLY A 200 11.34 3.69 -16.62
C GLY A 200 9.99 4.20 -17.09
N ARG A 201 8.92 3.42 -16.95
CA ARG A 201 7.57 3.84 -17.32
C ARG A 201 7.10 5.03 -16.50
N LEU A 202 7.23 4.98 -15.17
CA LEU A 202 6.86 6.07 -14.26
C LEU A 202 7.63 7.35 -14.56
N SER A 203 8.93 7.24 -14.88
CA SER A 203 9.76 8.40 -15.20
C SER A 203 9.34 9.12 -16.49
N ALA A 204 8.75 8.40 -17.45
CA ALA A 204 8.29 8.94 -18.72
C ALA A 204 6.90 9.61 -18.63
N LEU A 205 6.15 9.38 -17.55
CA LEU A 205 4.82 9.97 -17.36
C LEU A 205 4.94 11.42 -16.88
N ARG A 206 4.34 12.35 -17.64
CA ARG A 206 4.34 13.77 -17.30
C ARG A 206 3.56 14.07 -16.02
N GLN A 207 2.55 13.24 -15.73
CA GLN A 207 1.69 13.31 -14.55
C GLN A 207 2.48 13.03 -13.27
N VAL A 208 3.51 12.18 -13.32
CA VAL A 208 4.34 11.85 -12.17
C VAL A 208 5.21 13.05 -11.80
N GLN A 209 5.13 13.50 -10.55
CA GLN A 209 5.99 14.54 -10.00
C GLN A 209 7.21 13.93 -9.32
N GLN A 210 7.00 12.94 -8.46
CA GLN A 210 8.04 12.28 -7.68
C GLN A 210 7.69 10.81 -7.48
N VAL A 211 8.71 9.95 -7.49
CA VAL A 211 8.59 8.55 -7.09
C VAL A 211 9.46 8.32 -5.86
N TYR A 212 8.86 7.77 -4.81
CA TYR A 212 9.53 7.34 -3.59
C TYR A 212 9.65 5.83 -3.59
N VAL A 213 10.82 5.31 -3.19
CA VAL A 213 11.02 3.88 -2.98
C VAL A 213 11.07 3.59 -1.50
N GLU A 214 10.05 2.92 -1.01
CA GLU A 214 9.94 2.47 0.36
C GLU A 214 10.71 1.16 0.55
N ASP A 215 11.58 1.13 1.55
CA ASP A 215 12.29 -0.09 1.96
C ASP A 215 11.57 -0.81 3.12
N ALA A 216 12.05 -2.01 3.45
CA ALA A 216 11.49 -2.84 4.52
C ALA A 216 11.48 -2.18 5.91
N ALA A 217 12.43 -1.28 6.19
CA ALA A 217 12.55 -0.62 7.49
C ALA A 217 11.50 0.49 7.62
N HIS A 218 11.35 1.30 6.57
CA HIS A 218 10.34 2.34 6.51
C HIS A 218 8.91 1.76 6.46
N ALA A 219 8.64 0.76 5.61
CA ALA A 219 7.34 0.09 5.54
C ALA A 219 6.88 -0.45 6.90
N ARG A 220 7.81 -1.07 7.64
CA ARG A 220 7.56 -1.55 9.00
C ARG A 220 7.21 -0.43 9.96
N ARG A 221 7.97 0.67 9.93
CA ARG A 221 7.69 1.84 10.77
C ARG A 221 6.33 2.47 10.43
N ALA A 222 5.97 2.55 9.15
CA ALA A 222 4.67 3.02 8.69
C ALA A 222 3.53 2.12 9.20
N LEU A 223 3.67 0.80 9.06
CA LEU A 223 2.70 -0.18 9.53
C LEU A 223 2.55 -0.16 11.07
N GLU A 224 3.66 -0.10 11.82
CA GLU A 224 3.65 0.03 13.28
C GLU A 224 3.00 1.34 13.75
N HIS A 225 3.12 2.40 12.94
CA HIS A 225 2.46 3.66 13.22
C HIS A 225 0.95 3.53 13.02
N MET A 226 0.52 2.98 11.88
CA MET A 226 -0.87 2.78 11.49
C MET A 226 -1.60 1.77 12.40
N TRP A 227 -0.95 0.72 12.89
CA TRP A 227 -1.62 -0.30 13.70
C TRP A 227 -1.38 -0.07 15.18
N ILE A 228 -2.39 0.47 15.88
CA ILE A 228 -2.27 0.78 17.30
C ILE A 228 -2.27 -0.50 18.12
N GLY A 229 -1.15 -0.75 18.82
CA GLY A 229 -1.03 -1.83 19.80
C GLY A 229 -0.64 -3.20 19.25
N GLY A 230 -0.42 -3.33 17.95
CA GLY A 230 0.09 -4.56 17.34
C GLY A 230 1.61 -4.60 17.37
N LYS A 231 2.17 -5.76 17.71
CA LYS A 231 3.56 -6.10 17.41
C LYS A 231 3.54 -6.96 16.16
N PHE A 232 4.14 -6.49 15.07
CA PHE A 232 4.23 -7.29 13.84
C PHE A 232 5.41 -8.24 13.91
N ARG A 233 5.27 -9.38 13.24
CA ARG A 233 6.41 -10.26 13.00
C ARG A 233 7.38 -9.54 12.05
N PRO A 234 8.70 -9.66 12.27
CA PRO A 234 9.69 -9.10 11.35
C PRO A 234 9.54 -9.54 9.89
N SER A 235 8.86 -10.66 9.66
CA SER A 235 8.63 -11.30 8.36
C SER A 235 7.55 -10.64 7.51
N VAL A 236 6.79 -9.65 8.02
CA VAL A 236 5.75 -8.97 7.23
C VAL A 236 6.37 -8.24 6.03
N PHE A 237 7.55 -7.64 6.24
CA PHE A 237 8.35 -7.04 5.18
C PHE A 237 9.72 -7.73 5.15
N PRO A 238 9.99 -8.61 4.17
CA PRO A 238 11.30 -9.23 4.04
C PRO A 238 12.36 -8.17 3.73
N ALA A 239 13.64 -8.46 3.97
CA ALA A 239 14.72 -7.48 3.83
C ALA A 239 14.86 -6.90 2.41
N ASP A 240 14.40 -7.64 1.40
CA ASP A 240 14.34 -7.25 0.00
C ASP A 240 13.02 -6.58 -0.41
N HIS A 241 12.13 -6.26 0.54
CA HIS A 241 10.90 -5.52 0.26
C HIS A 241 11.19 -4.17 -0.39
N ARG A 242 10.40 -3.87 -1.43
CA ARG A 242 10.33 -2.57 -2.09
C ARG A 242 8.89 -2.24 -2.43
N GLY A 243 8.43 -1.08 -1.99
CA GLY A 243 7.18 -0.47 -2.42
C GLY A 243 7.45 0.84 -3.14
N TYR A 244 6.58 1.24 -4.07
CA TYR A 244 6.67 2.56 -4.71
C TYR A 244 5.52 3.43 -4.26
N TYR A 245 5.82 4.67 -3.92
CA TYR A 245 4.82 5.70 -3.64
C TYR A 245 5.02 6.84 -4.60
N ILE A 246 3.96 7.23 -5.30
CA ILE A 246 4.04 8.16 -6.41
C ILE A 246 3.26 9.41 -6.03
N ARG A 247 3.94 10.55 -6.11
CA ARG A 247 3.31 11.87 -6.07
C ARG A 247 3.03 12.31 -7.50
N LEU A 248 1.80 12.74 -7.75
CA LEU A 248 1.36 13.27 -9.02
C LEU A 248 1.39 14.80 -9.01
N THR A 249 1.47 15.37 -10.21
CA THR A 249 1.32 16.82 -10.41
C THR A 249 -0.12 17.24 -10.12
N ASP A 250 -1.09 16.42 -10.55
CA ASP A 250 -2.50 16.51 -10.19
C ASP A 250 -2.97 15.15 -9.62
N PRO A 251 -3.41 15.09 -8.35
CA PRO A 251 -3.98 13.86 -7.78
C PRO A 251 -5.18 13.29 -8.55
N GLY A 252 -5.89 14.13 -9.33
CA GLY A 252 -6.99 13.70 -10.20
C GLY A 252 -6.56 12.71 -11.30
N ASP A 253 -5.27 12.68 -11.66
CA ASP A 253 -4.72 11.77 -12.66
C ASP A 253 -4.49 10.34 -12.14
N ALA A 254 -4.78 10.07 -10.87
CA ALA A 254 -4.37 8.81 -10.24
C ALA A 254 -4.90 7.56 -10.95
N ARG A 255 -6.18 7.55 -11.32
CA ARG A 255 -6.78 6.42 -12.06
C ARG A 255 -6.10 6.19 -13.41
N THR A 256 -5.77 7.26 -14.13
CA THR A 256 -5.07 7.16 -15.42
C THR A 256 -3.67 6.62 -15.27
N VAL A 257 -2.94 7.02 -14.23
CA VAL A 257 -1.59 6.51 -13.97
C VAL A 257 -1.62 5.05 -13.49
N ILE A 258 -2.57 4.69 -12.61
CA ILE A 258 -2.77 3.30 -12.14
C ILE A 258 -3.05 2.38 -13.34
N ALA A 259 -4.00 2.74 -14.20
CA ALA A 259 -4.35 1.94 -15.38
C ALA A 259 -3.18 1.69 -16.35
N VAL A 260 -2.14 2.53 -16.30
CA VAL A 260 -0.93 2.37 -17.12
C VAL A 260 0.06 1.39 -16.51
N ILE A 261 0.08 1.25 -15.18
CA ILE A 261 1.11 0.50 -14.46
C ILE A 261 0.60 -0.80 -13.83
N GLU A 262 -0.70 -0.93 -13.56
CA GLU A 262 -1.29 -2.08 -12.87
C GLU A 262 -1.08 -3.40 -13.65
N GLU A 263 -1.12 -3.33 -14.99
CA GLU A 263 -0.91 -4.50 -15.88
C GLU A 263 0.58 -4.78 -16.18
N MET A 264 1.50 -4.03 -15.58
CA MET A 264 2.94 -4.24 -15.85
C MET A 264 3.45 -5.51 -15.17
N PRO A 265 4.28 -6.32 -15.86
CA PRO A 265 4.87 -7.51 -15.26
C PRO A 265 5.63 -7.17 -13.96
N GLY A 266 5.32 -7.92 -12.89
CA GLY A 266 5.92 -7.74 -11.57
C GLY A 266 5.16 -6.79 -10.64
N VAL A 267 4.16 -6.06 -11.13
CA VAL A 267 3.22 -5.30 -10.29
C VAL A 267 2.17 -6.25 -9.74
N GLU A 268 1.97 -6.22 -8.41
CA GLU A 268 0.91 -6.96 -7.73
C GLU A 268 -0.37 -6.13 -7.66
N ASP A 269 -0.24 -4.87 -7.24
CA ASP A 269 -1.35 -3.95 -7.08
C ASP A 269 -0.86 -2.50 -7.21
N ALA A 270 -1.76 -1.61 -7.63
CA ALA A 270 -1.55 -0.17 -7.69
C ALA A 270 -2.84 0.56 -7.30
N TYR A 271 -2.79 1.36 -6.24
CA TYR A 271 -4.00 1.96 -5.66
C TYR A 271 -3.75 3.37 -5.12
N THR A 272 -4.83 4.15 -5.00
CA THR A 272 -4.75 5.50 -4.44
C THR A 272 -4.46 5.49 -2.94
N VAL A 273 -3.50 6.30 -2.50
CA VAL A 273 -3.19 6.47 -1.08
C VAL A 273 -4.34 7.20 -0.37
N GLY A 274 -4.81 6.64 0.75
CA GLY A 274 -5.84 7.27 1.58
C GLY A 274 -7.29 6.82 1.29
N ALA A 275 -7.54 6.01 0.27
CA ALA A 275 -8.89 5.51 -0.06
C ALA A 275 -9.44 4.40 0.86
N GLY A 276 -9.03 4.29 2.13
CA GLY A 276 -9.49 3.21 3.04
C GLY A 276 -10.43 3.69 4.13
#